data_AF-A0A5P9FS31-F1
#
_entry.id   AF-A0A5P9FS31-F1
#
_cell.length_a   1.000
_cell.length_b   1.000
_cell.length_c   1.000
_cell.angle_alpha   90.00
_cell.angle_beta   90.00
_cell.angle_gamma   90.00
#
_symmetry.space_group_name_H-M   'P 1'
#
loop_
_entity.id
_entity.type
_entity.pdbx_description
1 polymer ?
#
loop_
_entity_poly.entity_id
_entity_poly.type
_entity_poly.pdbx_seq_one_letter_code
_entity_poly.pdbx_strand_id
1 'polypeptide(L)' 'MSEEKSDLPPAAQRALAEAEERRRLAEAAEAADPRPIELGGRKGPEPVRYGDWEKKGLAIDF' A
#
# COMPACT_ATOMS: atom_id res chain seq x y z
N MET A 1 -4.86 4.71 -20.38
CA MET A 1 -5.33 5.02 -19.01
C MET A 1 -4.87 6.40 -18.54
N SER A 2 -4.89 7.41 -19.42
CA SER A 2 -4.35 8.76 -19.14
C SER A 2 -5.34 9.89 -19.41
N GLU A 3 -6.37 9.66 -20.25
CA GLU A 3 -7.41 10.66 -20.55
C GLU A 3 -8.31 11.00 -19.36
N GLU A 4 -8.60 10.05 -18.46
CA GLU A 4 -9.48 10.30 -17.31
C GLU A 4 -8.91 11.26 -16.26
N LYS A 5 -7.58 11.41 -16.15
CA LYS A 5 -6.99 12.34 -15.17
C LYS A 5 -7.02 13.79 -15.64
N SER A 6 -6.94 14.02 -16.95
CA SER A 6 -6.98 15.36 -17.57
C SER A 6 -8.36 16.02 -17.45
N ASP A 7 -9.43 15.23 -17.43
CA ASP A 7 -10.82 15.73 -17.33
C ASP A 7 -11.26 16.05 -15.90
N LEU A 8 -10.44 15.73 -14.91
CA LEU A 8 -10.76 15.97 -13.49
C LEU A 8 -10.51 17.43 -13.11
N PRO A 9 -11.36 18.01 -12.23
CA PRO A 9 -11.09 19.31 -11.63
C PRO A 9 -9.71 19.34 -10.95
N PRO A 10 -9.02 20.50 -10.91
CA PRO A 10 -7.69 20.60 -10.32
C PRO A 10 -7.64 20.22 -8.83
N ALA A 11 -8.76 20.28 -8.11
CA ALA A 11 -8.87 19.76 -6.75
C ALA A 11 -8.77 18.22 -6.70
N ALA A 12 -9.42 17.51 -7.63
CA ALA A 12 -9.40 16.05 -7.69
C ALA A 12 -8.03 15.52 -8.12
N GLN A 13 -7.35 16.20 -9.06
CA GLN A 13 -5.98 15.85 -9.46
C GLN A 13 -5.00 15.95 -8.28
N ARG A 14 -5.09 17.03 -7.48
CA ARG A 14 -4.27 17.20 -6.26
C ARG A 14 -4.55 16.12 -5.23
N ALA A 15 -5.82 15.80 -4.95
CA ALA A 15 -6.18 14.75 -4.01
C ALA A 15 -5.63 13.37 -4.44
N LEU A 16 -5.66 13.07 -5.74
CA LEU A 16 -5.06 11.83 -6.28
C LEU A 16 -3.53 11.82 -6.11
N ALA A 17 -2.86 12.94 -6.39
CA ALA A 17 -1.41 13.06 -6.20
C ALA A 17 -1.01 12.88 -4.73
N GLU A 18 -1.74 13.48 -3.79
CA GLU A 18 -1.50 13.29 -2.35
C GLU A 18 -1.74 11.84 -1.91
N ALA A 19 -2.79 11.19 -2.42
CA ALA A 19 -3.05 9.78 -2.12
C ALA A 19 -1.95 8.87 -2.69
N GLU A 20 -1.44 9.18 -3.88
CA GLU A 20 -0.33 8.47 -4.51
C GLU A 20 0.97 8.63 -3.72
N GLU A 21 1.29 9.85 -3.29
CA GLU A 21 2.41 10.14 -2.39
C GLU A 21 2.33 9.33 -1.09
N ARG A 22 1.15 9.28 -0.45
CA ARG A 22 0.94 8.47 0.76
C ARG A 22 1.17 6.98 0.52
N ARG A 23 0.71 6.44 -0.62
CA ARG A 23 0.97 5.04 -0.99
C ARG A 23 2.45 4.79 -1.21
N ARG A 24 3.13 5.67 -1.95
CA ARG A 24 4.56 5.54 -2.24
C ARG A 24 5.40 5.56 -0.95
N LEU A 25 5.07 6.44 -0.01
CA LEU A 25 5.75 6.50 1.30
C LEU A 25 5.53 5.21 2.12
N ALA A 26 4.32 4.66 2.12
CA ALA A 26 4.03 3.39 2.78
C ALA A 26 4.78 2.21 2.14
N GLU A 27 4.81 2.14 0.81
CA GLU A 27 5.57 1.12 0.07
C GLU A 27 7.08 1.27 0.28
N ALA A 28 7.60 2.50 0.35
CA ALA A 28 9.01 2.75 0.63
C ALA A 28 9.38 2.33 2.07
N ALA A 29 8.50 2.56 3.05
CA ALA A 29 8.69 2.07 4.41
C ALA A 29 8.67 0.54 4.49
N GLU A 30 7.80 -0.12 3.73
CA GLU A 30 7.76 -1.58 3.62
C GLU A 30 9.03 -2.12 2.93
N ALA A 31 9.52 -1.45 1.88
CA ALA A 31 10.73 -1.84 1.16
C ALA A 31 12.04 -1.56 1.93
N ALA A 32 12.03 -0.60 2.86
CA ALA A 32 13.18 -0.29 3.71
C ALA A 32 13.44 -1.35 4.79
N ASP A 33 12.54 -2.31 4.96
CA ASP A 33 12.69 -3.44 5.88
C ASP A 33 13.12 -4.70 5.10
N PRO A 34 14.41 -5.07 5.10
CA PRO A 34 14.99 -6.10 4.24
C PRO A 34 14.70 -7.52 4.76
N ARG A 35 13.47 -7.79 5.20
CA ARG A 35 13.04 -9.13 5.57
C ARG A 35 13.01 -10.02 4.33
N PRO A 36 13.42 -11.29 4.44
CA PRO A 36 13.31 -12.24 3.34
C PRO A 36 11.86 -12.30 2.86
N ILE A 37 11.69 -12.27 1.54
CA ILE A 37 10.37 -12.34 0.91
C ILE A 37 9.81 -13.75 1.15
N GLU A 38 8.68 -13.83 1.84
CA GLU A 38 7.95 -15.08 2.01
C GLU A 38 7.24 -15.44 0.70
N LEU A 39 7.55 -16.60 0.14
CA LEU A 39 6.96 -17.07 -1.12
C LEU A 39 5.61 -17.75 -0.86
N GLY A 40 4.60 -17.43 -1.68
CA GLY A 40 3.25 -17.99 -1.55
C GLY A 40 2.36 -17.29 -0.51
N GLY A 41 2.88 -16.30 0.21
CA GLY A 41 2.14 -15.46 1.15
C GLY A 41 1.70 -14.12 0.55
N ARG A 42 0.97 -13.33 1.35
CA ARG A 42 0.61 -11.95 1.02
C ARG A 42 1.89 -11.08 1.04
N LYS A 43 1.91 -9.98 0.27
CA LYS A 43 2.96 -8.95 0.42
C LYS A 43 3.01 -8.48 1.88
N GLY A 44 4.22 -8.36 2.41
CA GLY A 44 4.49 -8.03 3.80
C GLY A 44 4.86 -9.26 4.64
N PRO A 45 5.09 -9.08 5.95
CA PRO A 45 5.41 -10.17 6.86
C PRO A 45 4.27 -11.19 6.97
N GLU A 46 4.64 -12.46 7.12
CA GLU A 46 3.66 -13.51 7.38
C GLU A 46 2.97 -13.27 8.74
N PRO A 47 1.63 -13.12 8.76
CA PRO A 47 0.89 -12.85 9.99
C PRO A 47 1.09 -13.97 11.04
N VAL A 48 1.23 -15.23 10.58
CA VAL A 48 1.48 -16.39 11.45
C VAL A 48 2.84 -16.29 12.15
N ARG A 49 3.88 -15.76 11.48
CA ARG A 49 5.23 -15.67 12.04
C ARG A 49 5.42 -14.46 12.95
N TYR A 50 4.75 -13.35 12.64
CA TYR A 50 4.97 -12.07 13.32
C TYR A 50 3.79 -11.56 14.14
N GLY A 51 2.66 -12.28 14.15
CA GLY A 51 1.46 -11.93 14.92
C GLY A 51 0.66 -10.75 14.37
N ASP A 52 1.07 -10.17 13.24
CA ASP A 52 0.40 -9.02 12.62
C ASP A 52 -0.66 -9.52 11.62
N TRP A 53 -1.86 -9.75 12.12
CA TRP A 53 -3.05 -10.09 11.31
C TRP A 53 -3.77 -8.86 10.77
N GLU A 54 -3.23 -7.65 10.97
CA GLU A 54 -3.86 -6.42 10.52
C GLU A 54 -3.37 -6.01 9.13
N LYS A 55 -4.30 -5.57 8.29
CA LYS A 55 -3.97 -4.92 7.02
C LYS A 55 -4.79 -3.66 6.88
N LYS A 56 -4.12 -2.51 6.84
CA LYS A 56 -4.76 -1.18 6.80
C LYS A 56 -5.73 -0.96 7.97
N GLY A 57 -5.39 -1.46 9.16
CA GLY A 57 -6.21 -1.34 10.37
C GLY A 57 -7.45 -2.24 10.42
N LEU A 58 -7.55 -3.21 9.51
CA LEU A 58 -8.57 -4.26 9.57
C LEU A 58 -7.90 -5.56 9.98
N ALA A 59 -8.40 -6.21 11.04
CA ALA A 59 -8.05 -7.58 11.35
C ALA A 59 -8.55 -8.48 10.22
N ILE A 60 -7.66 -9.28 9.65
CA ILE A 60 -7.98 -10.19 8.55
C ILE A 60 -7.73 -11.62 9.03
N ASP A 61 -8.71 -12.48 8.80
CA ASP A 61 -8.57 -13.93 8.88
C ASP A 61 -8.85 -14.50 7.48
N PHE A 62 -7.98 -15.41 7.02
CA PHE A 62 -7.91 -16.10 5.71
C PHE A 62 -7.90 -15.24 4.42
#